data_AF-A0A2G6UC59-F1
#
_entry.id   AF-A0A2G6UC59-F1
#
_cell.length_a   1.000
_cell.length_b   1.000
_cell.length_c   1.000
_cell.angle_alpha   90.00
_cell.angle_beta   90.00
_cell.angle_gamma   90.00
#
_symmetry.space_group_name_H-M   'P 1'
#
loop_
_entity.id
_entity.type
_entity.pdbx_description
1 polymer ?
#
loop_
_entity_poly.entity_id
_entity_poly.type
_entity_poly.pdbx_seq_one_letter_code
_entity_poly.pdbx_strand_id
1 'polypeptide(L)'
;MDFYKILLNAHKGFGYVELLLASLFIIALLATMFGFSGKVNKFLKKITLFTMIFFHVQFLLGVCLLFTSPGFKAALAAGTLMKDAYSRQTFVEHPFSMLIAAVLMTIINKKVKSNDTISLGIVIMGLIAVGLFAFAFPWTRVFGA
;
A
#
# COMPACT_ATOMS: atom_id res chain seq x y z
N MET A 1 13.94 19.10 -12.98
CA MET A 1 13.00 19.60 -11.95
C MET A 1 11.56 19.20 -12.27
N ASP A 2 11.14 19.20 -13.54
CA ASP A 2 9.73 18.95 -13.89
C ASP A 2 9.31 17.49 -13.82
N PHE A 3 10.17 16.56 -14.26
CA PHE A 3 9.85 15.12 -14.22
C PHE A 3 9.62 14.59 -12.80
N TYR A 4 10.47 14.98 -11.83
CA TYR A 4 10.29 14.62 -10.42
C TYR A 4 8.96 15.14 -9.86
N LYS A 5 8.58 16.39 -10.18
CA LYS A 5 7.31 16.97 -9.73
C LYS A 5 6.11 16.25 -10.34
N ILE A 6 6.17 15.89 -11.62
CA ILE A 6 5.13 15.10 -12.30
C ILE A 6 4.97 13.75 -11.61
N LEU A 7 6.06 13.01 -11.40
CA LEU A 7 6.02 11.72 -10.70
C LEU A 7 5.51 11.87 -9.26
N LEU A 8 5.93 12.90 -8.55
CA LEU A 8 5.52 13.15 -7.17
C LEU A 8 4.01 13.40 -7.07
N ASN A 9 3.47 14.23 -7.97
CA ASN A 9 2.04 14.51 -8.02
C ASN A 9 1.24 13.27 -8.44
N ALA A 10 1.75 12.48 -9.40
CA ALA A 10 1.13 11.22 -9.78
C ALA A 10 1.07 10.24 -8.60
N HIS A 11 2.19 9.98 -7.92
CA HIS A 11 2.27 9.10 -6.76
C HIS A 11 1.36 9.56 -5.60
N LYS A 12 1.27 10.87 -5.35
CA LYS A 12 0.30 11.43 -4.39
C LYS A 12 -1.14 11.15 -4.82
N GLY A 13 -1.48 11.41 -6.07
CA GLY A 13 -2.82 11.15 -6.62
C GLY A 13 -3.21 9.68 -6.51
N PHE A 14 -2.31 8.78 -6.89
CA PHE A 14 -2.50 7.34 -6.75
C PHE A 14 -2.61 6.89 -5.29
N GLY A 15 -1.91 7.55 -4.36
CA GLY A 15 -2.04 7.27 -2.93
C GLY A 15 -3.45 7.50 -2.37
N TYR A 16 -4.18 8.49 -2.88
CA TYR A 16 -5.58 8.68 -2.50
C TYR A 16 -6.49 7.57 -3.06
N VAL A 17 -6.24 7.14 -4.30
CA VAL A 17 -6.97 6.03 -4.91
C VAL A 17 -6.69 4.72 -4.16
N GLU A 18 -5.43 4.48 -3.82
CA GLU A 18 -5.02 3.32 -3.04
C GLU A 18 -5.64 3.32 -1.64
N LEU A 19 -5.69 4.47 -0.96
CA LEU A 19 -6.37 4.61 0.33
C LEU A 19 -7.85 4.21 0.23
N LEU A 20 -8.56 4.72 -0.78
CA LEU A 20 -9.96 4.37 -1.03
C LEU A 20 -10.12 2.86 -1.30
N LEU A 21 -9.30 2.29 -2.17
CA LEU A 21 -9.35 0.87 -2.53
C LEU A 21 -9.03 -0.03 -1.33
N ALA A 22 -8.02 0.32 -0.54
CA ALA A 22 -7.65 -0.41 0.67
C ALA A 22 -8.79 -0.39 1.72
N SER A 23 -9.43 0.77 1.92
CA SER A 23 -10.60 0.88 2.81
C SER A 23 -11.77 0.02 2.32
N LEU A 24 -12.12 0.10 1.03
CA LEU A 24 -13.17 -0.72 0.44
C LEU A 24 -12.85 -2.22 0.51
N PHE A 25 -11.58 -2.59 0.32
CA PHE A 25 -11.11 -3.96 0.44
C PHE A 25 -11.30 -4.50 1.86
N ILE A 26 -10.90 -3.76 2.89
CA ILE A 26 -11.10 -4.18 4.30
C ILE A 26 -12.58 -4.32 4.62
N ILE A 27 -13.41 -3.37 4.22
CA ILE A 27 -14.86 -3.45 4.42
C ILE A 27 -15.42 -4.71 3.75
N ALA A 28 -15.08 -4.95 2.49
CA ALA A 28 -15.54 -6.14 1.75
C ALA A 28 -15.06 -7.45 2.38
N LEU A 29 -13.81 -7.47 2.85
CA LEU A 29 -13.17 -8.64 3.46
C LEU A 29 -13.85 -9.01 4.77
N LEU A 30 -14.06 -8.03 5.66
CA LEU A 30 -14.72 -8.24 6.95
C LEU A 30 -16.22 -8.54 6.77
N ALA A 31 -16.91 -7.86 5.86
CA ALA A 31 -18.31 -8.16 5.55
C ALA A 31 -18.48 -9.59 5.02
N THR A 32 -17.52 -10.09 4.24
CA THR A 32 -17.55 -11.48 3.76
C THR A 32 -17.26 -12.47 4.89
N MET A 33 -16.31 -12.18 5.77
CA MET A 33 -15.96 -13.04 6.92
C MET A 33 -17.10 -13.18 7.93
N PHE A 34 -17.76 -12.07 8.29
CA PHE A 34 -18.82 -12.05 9.30
C PHE A 34 -20.23 -12.19 8.73
N GLY A 35 -20.38 -12.17 7.40
CA GLY A 35 -21.65 -12.44 6.73
C GLY A 35 -22.03 -13.92 6.75
N PHE A 36 -23.32 -14.21 6.53
CA PHE A 36 -23.98 -15.51 6.71
C PHE A 36 -23.36 -16.75 6.04
N SER A 37 -22.34 -16.63 5.18
CA SER A 37 -21.77 -17.81 4.49
C SER A 37 -20.25 -17.83 4.32
N GLY A 38 -19.53 -16.74 4.62
CA GLY A 38 -18.09 -16.67 4.31
C GLY A 38 -17.75 -16.74 2.81
N LYS A 39 -18.76 -16.86 1.93
CA LYS A 39 -18.56 -17.14 0.51
C LYS A 39 -18.00 -15.93 -0.21
N VAL A 40 -16.92 -16.17 -0.96
CA VAL A 40 -16.27 -15.13 -1.77
C VAL A 40 -17.20 -14.69 -2.88
N ASN A 41 -17.73 -13.47 -2.75
CA ASN A 41 -18.59 -12.87 -3.76
C ASN A 41 -17.79 -12.15 -4.87
N LYS A 42 -18.49 -11.77 -5.95
CA LYS A 42 -17.89 -11.08 -7.11
C LYS A 42 -17.30 -9.71 -6.74
N PHE A 43 -17.88 -9.03 -5.75
CA PHE A 43 -17.38 -7.74 -5.29
C PHE A 43 -16.01 -7.88 -4.62
N LEU A 44 -15.85 -8.81 -3.68
CA LEU A 44 -14.59 -9.09 -3.00
C LEU A 44 -13.48 -9.46 -3.99
N LYS A 45 -13.78 -10.32 -4.98
CA LYS A 45 -12.81 -10.66 -6.05
C LYS A 45 -12.34 -9.43 -6.83
N LYS A 46 -13.26 -8.53 -7.19
CA LYS A 46 -12.94 -7.31 -7.94
C LYS A 46 -12.15 -6.31 -7.11
N ILE A 47 -12.61 -5.99 -5.90
CA ILE A 47 -11.93 -4.98 -5.08
C ILE A 47 -10.54 -5.46 -4.65
N THR A 48 -10.37 -6.76 -4.35
CA THR A 48 -9.05 -7.34 -4.05
C THR A 48 -8.11 -7.22 -5.23
N LEU A 49 -8.60 -7.47 -6.45
CA LEU A 49 -7.81 -7.34 -7.68
C LEU A 49 -7.37 -5.88 -7.91
N PHE A 50 -8.29 -4.93 -7.83
CA PHE A 50 -7.97 -3.51 -8.02
C PHE A 50 -7.01 -3.02 -6.94
N THR A 51 -7.25 -3.35 -5.68
CA THR A 51 -6.36 -2.99 -4.57
C THR A 51 -4.95 -3.54 -4.80
N MET A 52 -4.83 -4.82 -5.18
CA MET A 52 -3.54 -5.43 -5.51
C MET A 52 -2.83 -4.68 -6.64
N ILE A 53 -3.52 -4.36 -7.74
CA ILE A 53 -2.93 -3.62 -8.86
C ILE A 53 -2.40 -2.26 -8.40
N PHE A 54 -3.20 -1.50 -7.64
CA PHE A 54 -2.79 -0.17 -7.18
C PHE A 54 -1.66 -0.20 -6.16
N PHE A 55 -1.56 -1.23 -5.31
CA PHE A 55 -0.39 -1.42 -4.44
C PHE A 55 0.91 -1.58 -5.25
N HIS A 56 0.85 -2.30 -6.38
CA HIS A 56 2.03 -2.46 -7.24
C HIS A 56 2.34 -1.19 -8.03
N VAL A 57 1.32 -0.52 -8.59
CA VAL A 57 1.52 0.77 -9.28
C VAL A 57 2.11 1.79 -8.32
N GLN A 58 1.58 1.89 -7.09
CA GLN A 58 2.09 2.82 -6.10
C GLN A 58 3.53 2.49 -5.72
N PHE A 59 3.83 1.22 -5.45
CA PHE A 59 5.18 0.79 -5.12
C PHE A 59 6.18 1.12 -6.24
N LEU A 60 5.84 0.82 -7.50
CA LEU A 60 6.71 1.11 -8.64
C LEU A 60 6.95 2.61 -8.82
N LEU A 61 5.90 3.43 -8.70
CA LEU A 61 6.04 4.89 -8.74
C LEU A 61 6.90 5.40 -7.57
N GLY A 62 6.74 4.82 -6.39
CA GLY A 62 7.54 5.14 -5.20
C GLY A 62 9.02 4.81 -5.40
N VAL A 63 9.34 3.67 -6.01
CA VAL A 63 10.71 3.29 -6.37
C VAL A 63 11.31 4.27 -7.37
N CYS A 64 10.58 4.63 -8.44
CA CYS A 64 11.03 5.67 -9.38
C CYS A 64 11.28 7.02 -8.68
N LEU A 65 10.43 7.38 -7.72
CA LEU A 65 10.59 8.59 -6.92
C LEU A 65 11.82 8.53 -6.01
N LEU A 66 12.12 7.39 -5.40
CA LEU A 66 13.28 7.23 -4.54
C LEU A 66 14.59 7.59 -5.29
N PHE A 67 14.76 7.07 -6.50
CA PHE A 67 15.95 7.34 -7.33
C PHE A 67 16.03 8.76 -7.90
N THR A 68 14.87 9.40 -8.10
CA THR A 68 14.79 10.76 -8.66
C THR A 68 14.71 11.84 -7.59
N SER A 69 14.49 11.48 -6.32
CA SER A 69 14.30 12.40 -5.19
C SER A 69 15.57 13.17 -4.83
N PRO A 70 15.54 14.51 -4.88
CA PRO A 70 16.63 15.34 -4.36
C PRO A 70 16.86 15.14 -2.86
N GLY A 71 15.78 14.95 -2.09
CA GLY A 71 15.85 14.75 -0.64
C GLY A 71 16.56 13.45 -0.26
N PHE A 72 16.33 12.37 -1.01
CA PHE A 72 17.02 11.10 -0.81
C PHE A 72 18.52 11.26 -1.07
N LYS A 73 18.90 11.88 -2.19
CA LYS A 73 20.30 12.14 -2.54
C LYS A 73 21.00 13.01 -1.48
N ALA A 74 20.34 14.04 -0.98
CA ALA A 74 20.87 14.90 0.06
C ALA A 74 21.08 14.15 1.39
N ALA A 75 20.09 13.36 1.84
CA ALA A 75 20.19 12.58 3.06
C ALA A 75 21.28 11.49 2.99
N LEU A 76 21.46 10.89 1.81
CA LEU A 76 22.53 9.92 1.56
C LEU A 76 23.90 10.59 1.62
N ALA A 77 24.09 11.72 0.92
CA ALA A 77 25.36 12.46 0.89
C ALA A 77 25.75 13.01 2.27
N ALA A 78 24.78 13.45 3.07
CA ALA A 78 25.00 13.93 4.43
C ALA A 78 25.21 12.81 5.47
N GLY A 79 25.01 11.54 5.09
CA GLY A 79 25.05 10.42 6.03
C GLY A 79 23.97 10.47 7.11
N THR A 80 22.88 11.21 6.88
CA THR A 80 21.77 11.39 7.82
C THR A 80 20.64 10.41 7.58
N LEU A 81 20.64 9.69 6.45
CA LEU A 81 19.56 8.79 6.02
C LEU A 81 19.04 7.85 7.12
N MET A 82 19.93 7.23 7.89
CA MET A 82 19.54 6.32 8.99
C MET A 82 19.45 7.03 10.35
N LYS A 83 20.11 8.18 10.50
CA LYS A 83 20.21 8.92 11.76
C LYS A 83 18.94 9.73 12.04
N ASP A 84 18.42 10.37 11.01
CA ASP A 84 17.19 11.16 11.09
C ASP A 84 15.97 10.24 10.97
N ALA A 85 15.08 10.32 11.95
CA ALA A 85 13.90 9.45 12.01
C ALA A 85 12.96 9.68 10.82
N TYR A 86 12.79 10.93 10.39
CA TYR A 86 11.94 11.28 9.26
C TYR A 86 12.50 10.74 7.94
N SER A 87 13.80 10.91 7.70
CA SER A 87 14.49 10.41 6.51
C SER A 87 14.48 8.88 6.44
N ARG A 88 14.71 8.20 7.57
CA ARG A 88 14.69 6.74 7.65
C ARG A 88 13.29 6.20 7.37
N GLN A 89 12.26 6.78 7.99
CA GLN A 89 10.88 6.38 7.74
C GLN A 89 10.49 6.61 6.27
N THR A 90 10.80 7.78 5.71
CA THR A 90 10.37 8.16 4.35
C THR A 90 11.09 7.35 3.26
N PHE A 91 12.39 7.13 3.40
CA PHE A 91 13.21 6.60 2.30
C PHE A 91 13.61 5.13 2.47
N VAL A 92 13.40 4.54 3.65
CA VAL A 92 13.81 3.14 3.93
C VAL A 92 12.61 2.32 4.41
N GLU A 93 11.97 2.73 5.52
CA GLU A 93 10.90 1.93 6.14
C GLU A 93 9.61 1.96 5.30
N HIS A 94 9.26 3.11 4.72
CA HIS A 94 8.13 3.26 3.80
C HIS A 94 8.22 2.35 2.56
N PRO A 95 9.27 2.42 1.72
CA PRO A 95 9.34 1.54 0.54
C PRO A 95 9.44 0.06 0.92
N PHE A 96 10.07 -0.27 2.05
CA PHE A 96 10.17 -1.65 2.53
C PHE A 96 8.81 -2.21 2.97
N SER A 97 8.04 -1.46 3.76
CA SER A 97 6.69 -1.85 4.18
C SER A 97 5.74 -1.99 2.98
N MET A 98 5.82 -1.07 2.00
CA MET A 98 5.03 -1.14 0.77
C MET A 98 5.38 -2.35 -0.11
N LEU A 99 6.65 -2.75 -0.17
CA LEU A 99 7.06 -3.97 -0.86
C LEU A 99 6.41 -5.21 -0.25
N ILE A 100 6.48 -5.35 1.08
CA ILE A 100 5.86 -6.47 1.78
C ILE A 100 4.34 -6.46 1.56
N ALA A 101 3.71 -5.28 1.66
CA ALA A 101 2.28 -5.13 1.45
C ALA A 101 1.86 -5.53 0.02
N ALA A 102 2.61 -5.14 -1.00
CA ALA A 102 2.35 -5.53 -2.39
C ALA A 102 2.45 -7.05 -2.60
N VAL A 103 3.48 -7.69 -2.04
CA VAL A 103 3.64 -9.16 -2.09
C VAL A 103 2.48 -9.88 -1.41
N LEU A 104 2.08 -9.41 -0.22
CA LEU A 104 0.91 -9.96 0.49
C LEU A 104 -0.36 -9.81 -0.35
N MET A 105 -0.61 -8.64 -0.94
CA MET A 105 -1.78 -8.42 -1.79
C MET A 105 -1.82 -9.34 -3.02
N THR A 106 -0.67 -9.71 -3.58
CA THR A 106 -0.58 -10.73 -4.64
C THR A 106 -1.04 -12.10 -4.13
N ILE A 107 -0.57 -12.53 -2.96
CA ILE A 107 -0.94 -13.81 -2.36
C ILE A 107 -2.44 -13.82 -2.01
N ILE A 108 -2.94 -12.74 -1.41
CA ILE A 108 -4.36 -12.57 -1.05
C ILE A 108 -5.23 -12.65 -2.31
N ASN A 109 -4.89 -11.91 -3.37
CA ASN A 109 -5.65 -11.93 -4.62
C ASN A 109 -5.69 -13.34 -5.25
N LYS A 110 -4.58 -14.08 -5.20
CA LYS A 110 -4.56 -15.48 -5.65
C LYS A 110 -5.52 -16.34 -4.83
N LYS A 111 -5.45 -16.26 -3.49
CA LYS A 111 -6.31 -17.05 -2.58
C LYS A 111 -7.79 -16.68 -2.67
N VAL A 112 -8.12 -15.39 -2.77
CA VAL A 112 -9.51 -14.92 -2.94
C VAL A 112 -10.10 -15.39 -4.28
N LYS A 113 -9.28 -15.54 -5.33
CA LYS A 113 -9.75 -16.06 -6.61
C LYS A 113 -9.97 -17.57 -6.61
N SER A 114 -9.10 -18.32 -5.93
CA SER A 114 -9.07 -19.80 -5.97
C SER A 114 -9.95 -20.50 -4.94
N ASN A 115 -10.37 -19.81 -3.87
CA ASN A 115 -11.19 -20.38 -2.82
C ASN A 115 -12.62 -19.85 -2.89
N ASP A 116 -13.58 -20.71 -2.56
CA ASP A 116 -15.00 -20.35 -2.53
C ASP A 116 -15.40 -19.66 -1.22
N THR A 117 -14.64 -19.85 -0.15
CA THR A 117 -14.85 -19.23 1.16
C THR A 117 -13.60 -18.50 1.64
N ILE A 118 -13.80 -17.44 2.42
CA ILE A 118 -12.72 -16.73 3.09
C ILE A 118 -12.29 -17.50 4.34
N SER A 119 -10.98 -17.69 4.48
CA SER A 119 -10.37 -18.20 5.70
C SER A 119 -9.81 -17.07 6.54
N LEU A 120 -9.72 -17.29 7.86
CA LEU A 120 -9.15 -16.33 8.80
C LEU A 120 -7.72 -15.91 8.42
N GLY A 121 -6.92 -16.83 7.84
CA GLY A 121 -5.59 -16.51 7.35
C GLY A 121 -5.58 -15.44 6.25
N ILE A 122 -6.56 -15.45 5.33
CA ILE A 122 -6.70 -14.40 4.31
C ILE A 122 -7.04 -13.06 4.97
N VAL A 123 -7.90 -13.07 5.98
CA VAL A 123 -8.27 -11.87 6.74
C VAL A 123 -7.06 -11.28 7.45
N ILE A 124 -6.30 -12.09 8.18
CA ILE A 124 -5.10 -11.67 8.90
C ILE A 124 -4.07 -11.10 7.91
N MET A 125 -3.81 -11.78 6.79
CA MET A 125 -2.90 -11.25 5.77
C MET A 125 -3.39 -9.93 5.19
N GLY A 126 -4.70 -9.78 4.95
CA GLY A 126 -5.30 -8.54 4.47
C GLY A 126 -5.13 -7.39 5.47
N LEU A 127 -5.36 -7.65 6.76
CA LEU A 127 -5.16 -6.67 7.83
C LEU A 127 -3.69 -6.27 7.95
N ILE A 128 -2.76 -7.22 7.85
CA ILE A 128 -1.31 -6.93 7.86
C ILE A 128 -0.93 -6.09 6.64
N ALA A 129 -1.38 -6.45 5.44
CA ALA A 129 -1.04 -5.71 4.22
C ALA A 129 -1.55 -4.25 4.29
N VAL A 130 -2.78 -4.04 4.73
CA VAL A 130 -3.35 -2.70 4.89
C VAL A 130 -2.73 -1.96 6.09
N GLY A 131 -2.36 -2.67 7.16
CA GLY A 131 -1.63 -2.10 8.28
C GLY A 131 -0.24 -1.59 7.90
N LEU A 132 0.49 -2.33 7.06
CA LEU A 132 1.77 -1.90 6.50
C LEU A 132 1.61 -0.68 5.58
N PHE A 133 0.59 -0.68 4.72
CA PHE A 133 0.24 0.50 3.93
C PHE A 133 -0.08 1.70 4.83
N ALA A 134 -0.89 1.52 5.86
CA ALA A 134 -1.24 2.57 6.82
C ALA A 134 -0.01 3.08 7.59
N PHE A 135 0.91 2.21 7.97
CA PHE A 135 2.19 2.61 8.58
C PHE A 135 3.03 3.48 7.62
N ALA A 136 3.03 3.14 6.35
CA ALA A 136 3.76 3.86 5.32
C ALA A 136 3.08 5.20 4.95
N PHE A 137 1.76 5.28 5.07
CA PHE A 137 0.96 6.42 4.60
C PHE A 137 1.22 7.69 5.44
N PRO A 138 1.51 8.85 4.81
CA PRO A 138 1.91 10.07 5.52
C PRO A 138 0.69 10.85 6.05
N TRP A 139 0.01 10.32 7.07
CA TRP A 139 -1.25 10.85 7.63
C TRP A 139 -1.22 12.35 7.94
N THR A 140 -0.24 12.83 8.72
CA THR A 140 -0.12 14.25 9.08
C THR A 140 0.08 15.16 7.87
N ARG A 141 0.80 14.70 6.84
CA ARG A 141 1.00 15.49 5.60
C ARG A 141 -0.28 15.61 4.78
N VAL A 142 -1.14 14.60 4.84
CA VAL A 142 -2.34 14.50 4.02
C VAL A 142 -3.55 15.15 4.71
N PHE A 143 -3.70 14.94 6.03
CA PHE A 143 -4.88 15.38 6.79
C PHE A 143 -4.60 16.48 7.82
N GLY A 144 -3.34 16.87 8.03
CA GLY A 144 -2.98 17.96 8.94
C GLY A 144 -3.21 17.68 10.42
N ALA A 145 -3.35 16.41 10.81
CA ALA A 145 -3.51 15.98 12.21
C ALA A 145 -2.19 16.02 12.99
#